data_AF-A0A550JG77-F1
#
_entry.id   AF-A0A550JG77-F1
#
_cell.length_a   1.000
_cell.length_b   1.000
_cell.length_c   1.000
_cell.angle_alpha   90.00
_cell.angle_beta   90.00
_cell.angle_gamma   90.00
#
_symmetry.space_group_name_H-M   'P 1'
#
loop_
_entity.id
_entity.type
_entity.pdbx_description
1 polymer ?
#
loop_
_entity_poly.entity_id
_entity_poly.type
_entity_poly.pdbx_seq_one_letter_code
_entity_poly.pdbx_strand_id
1 'polypeptide(L)'
;MDKRNGSRTRTSMPGQATESRDSMLRQVIAGLEELPNDASFTQIKAVLDLAALRTVPDPIRRRALEVFGGEEKTGEWLTTKIAVLGGQTPMDILISTEGEKEVLAILDRIEHGVFS
;
A
#
# COMPACT_ATOMS: atom_id res chain seq x y z
N MET A 1 -23.79 -41.18 3.35
CA MET A 1 -22.71 -40.52 2.59
C MET A 1 -23.12 -39.06 2.51
N ASP A 2 -22.82 -38.25 3.52
CA ASP A 2 -23.34 -36.88 3.61
C ASP A 2 -22.19 -35.90 3.81
N LYS A 3 -21.84 -35.22 2.72
CA LYS A 3 -20.81 -34.18 2.69
C LYS A 3 -21.41 -32.90 3.28
N ARG A 4 -21.01 -32.58 4.52
CA ARG A 4 -21.26 -31.26 5.11
C ARG A 4 -20.49 -30.20 4.34
N ASN A 5 -21.24 -29.38 3.62
CA ASN A 5 -20.80 -28.16 2.95
C ASN A 5 -20.37 -27.13 4.01
N GLY A 6 -19.06 -26.91 4.13
CA GLY A 6 -18.49 -25.87 4.98
C GLY A 6 -18.56 -24.52 4.28
N SER A 7 -19.65 -23.80 4.49
CA SER A 7 -19.77 -22.37 4.17
C SER A 7 -18.74 -21.59 4.98
N ARG A 8 -17.60 -21.25 4.38
CA ARG A 8 -16.69 -20.24 4.92
C ARG A 8 -17.31 -18.87 4.69
N THR A 9 -18.02 -18.37 5.69
CA THR A 9 -18.33 -16.96 5.83
C THR A 9 -17.03 -16.17 5.82
N ARG A 10 -16.79 -15.40 4.75
CA ARG A 10 -15.79 -14.33 4.74
C ARG A 10 -16.32 -13.22 5.64
N THR A 11 -15.91 -13.21 6.90
CA THR A 11 -16.09 -12.06 7.78
C THR A 11 -15.10 -10.99 7.31
N SER A 12 -15.56 -10.08 6.45
CA SER A 12 -14.87 -8.80 6.26
C SER A 12 -14.98 -8.05 7.60
N MET A 13 -13.84 -7.78 8.25
CA MET A 13 -13.79 -7.04 9.51
C MET A 13 -13.81 -5.53 9.24
N PRO A 14 -14.93 -4.82 9.45
CA PRO A 14 -15.00 -3.37 9.21
C PRO A 14 -14.04 -2.56 10.10
N GLY A 15 -13.59 -3.10 11.23
CA GLY A 15 -12.69 -2.40 12.16
C GLY A 15 -11.25 -2.18 11.67
N GLN A 16 -10.68 -3.14 10.92
CA GLN A 16 -9.26 -3.08 10.50
C GLN A 16 -8.98 -1.94 9.50
N ALA A 17 -9.95 -1.62 8.64
CA ALA A 17 -9.80 -0.56 7.64
C ALA A 17 -9.80 0.84 8.31
N THR A 18 -10.66 1.04 9.31
CA THR A 18 -10.71 2.27 10.11
C THR A 18 -9.45 2.45 10.97
N GLU A 19 -8.98 1.40 11.64
CA GLU A 19 -7.75 1.47 12.45
C GLU A 19 -6.52 1.77 11.59
N SER A 20 -6.40 1.15 10.41
CA SER A 20 -5.28 1.44 9.48
C SER A 20 -5.33 2.88 8.98
N ARG A 21 -6.52 3.41 8.68
CA ARG A 21 -6.70 4.79 8.25
C ARG A 21 -6.36 5.78 9.36
N ASP A 22 -6.82 5.56 10.58
CA ASP A 22 -6.53 6.43 11.72
C ASP A 22 -5.04 6.42 12.06
N SER A 23 -4.39 5.26 11.99
CA SER A 23 -2.94 5.13 12.11
C SER A 23 -2.21 5.93 11.03
N MET A 24 -2.65 5.81 9.77
CA MET A 24 -2.08 6.57 8.65
C MET A 24 -2.19 8.08 8.88
N LEU A 25 -3.37 8.58 9.26
CA LEU A 25 -3.58 10.01 9.49
C LEU A 25 -2.72 10.53 10.63
N ARG A 26 -2.56 9.77 11.71
CA ARG A 26 -1.64 10.13 12.82
C ARG A 26 -0.19 10.24 12.35
N GLN A 27 0.27 9.30 11.52
CA GLN A 27 1.63 9.31 10.96
C GLN A 27 1.83 10.50 10.00
N VAL A 28 0.84 10.80 9.16
CA VAL A 28 0.89 11.98 8.28
C VAL A 28 0.98 13.26 9.10
N ILE A 29 0.10 13.45 10.10
CA ILE A 29 0.11 14.65 10.93
C ILE A 29 1.47 14.82 11.61
N ALA A 30 1.98 13.79 12.27
CA ALA A 30 3.29 13.84 12.93
C ALA A 30 4.42 14.17 11.94
N GLY A 31 4.40 13.59 10.74
CA GLY A 31 5.40 13.89 9.72
C GLY A 31 5.32 15.31 9.17
N LEU A 32 4.11 15.88 9.06
CA LEU A 32 3.90 17.25 8.61
C LEU A 32 4.32 18.27 9.68
N GLU A 33 4.17 17.96 10.97
CA GLU A 33 4.61 18.81 12.08
C GLU A 33 6.13 19.01 12.12
N GLU A 34 6.90 18.03 11.62
CA GLU A 34 8.37 18.08 11.53
C GLU A 34 8.89 18.81 10.28
N LEU A 35 8.00 19.17 9.34
CA LEU A 35 8.40 19.86 8.12
C LEU A 35 8.72 21.33 8.38
N PRO A 36 9.68 21.92 7.63
CA PRO A 36 9.93 23.35 7.70
C PRO A 36 8.72 24.13 7.16
N ASN A 37 8.52 25.36 7.63
CA ASN A 37 7.37 26.19 7.24
C ASN A 37 7.32 26.53 5.74
N ASP A 38 8.46 26.45 5.05
CA ASP A 38 8.61 26.65 3.61
C ASP A 38 8.75 25.32 2.84
N ALA A 39 8.27 24.22 3.42
CA ALA A 39 8.34 22.91 2.80
C ALA A 39 7.78 22.90 1.38
N SER A 40 8.58 22.32 0.48
CA SER A 40 8.19 22.08 -0.90
C SER A 40 7.13 20.97 -0.99
N PHE A 41 6.43 20.96 -2.13
CA PHE A 41 5.52 19.86 -2.46
C PHE A 41 6.21 18.49 -2.38
N THR A 42 7.48 18.39 -2.81
CA THR A 42 8.25 17.13 -2.75
C THR A 42 8.44 16.64 -1.32
N GLN A 43 8.71 17.55 -0.37
CA GLN A 43 8.85 17.19 1.04
C GLN A 43 7.51 16.75 1.64
N ILE A 44 6.42 17.45 1.30
CA ILE A 44 5.07 17.06 1.72
C ILE A 44 4.70 15.69 1.15
N LYS A 45 4.99 15.45 -0.12
CA LYS A 45 4.75 14.16 -0.79
C LYS A 45 5.56 13.03 -0.14
N ALA A 46 6.82 13.27 0.21
CA ALA A 46 7.65 12.29 0.91
C ALA A 46 7.06 11.85 2.26
N VAL A 47 6.44 12.78 3.01
CA VAL A 47 5.71 12.44 4.24
C VAL A 47 4.53 11.52 3.96
N LEU A 48 3.73 11.82 2.93
CA LEU A 48 2.60 10.98 2.53
C LEU A 48 3.07 9.59 2.08
N ASP A 49 4.17 9.52 1.34
CA ASP A 49 4.76 8.28 0.83
C ASP A 49 5.26 7.38 1.95
N LEU A 50 5.94 7.97 2.94
CA LEU A 50 6.41 7.24 4.11
C LEU A 50 5.26 6.78 4.98
N ALA A 51 4.21 7.60 5.15
CA ALA A 51 3.02 7.20 5.87
C ALA A 51 2.29 6.04 5.16
N ALA A 52 2.21 6.08 3.83
CA ALA A 52 1.63 5.00 3.04
C ALA A 52 2.43 3.70 3.18
N LEU A 53 3.76 3.77 3.09
CA LEU A 53 4.63 2.61 3.29
C LEU A 53 4.40 1.93 4.64
N ARG A 54 4.15 2.71 5.70
CA ARG A 54 3.98 2.19 7.06
C ARG A 54 2.62 1.53 7.30
N THR A 55 1.61 1.82 6.46
CA THR A 55 0.22 1.38 6.70
C THR A 55 -0.24 0.25 5.79
N VAL A 56 0.49 -0.04 4.71
CA VAL A 56 0.20 -1.21 3.86
C VAL A 56 0.50 -2.53 4.58
N PRO A 57 -0.15 -3.65 4.20
CA PRO A 57 0.08 -4.95 4.79
C PRO A 57 1.55 -5.37 4.77
N ASP A 58 2.03 -5.98 5.86
CA ASP A 58 3.43 -6.40 6.04
C ASP A 58 4.03 -7.21 4.87
N PRO A 59 3.32 -8.20 4.27
CA PRO A 59 3.85 -8.94 3.13
C PRO A 59 4.13 -8.04 1.92
N ILE A 60 3.23 -7.09 1.66
CA ILE A 60 3.35 -6.12 0.56
C ILE A 60 4.51 -5.16 0.83
N ARG A 61 4.56 -4.61 2.04
CA ARG A 61 5.64 -3.69 2.46
C ARG A 61 7.01 -4.32 2.24
N ARG A 62 7.20 -5.54 2.73
CA ARG A 62 8.49 -6.25 2.64
C ARG A 62 8.87 -6.54 1.19
N ARG A 63 7.93 -7.06 0.39
CA ARG A 63 8.20 -7.38 -1.00
C ARG A 63 8.52 -6.14 -1.82
N ALA A 64 7.80 -5.04 -1.60
CA ALA A 64 8.06 -3.79 -2.30
C ALA A 64 9.44 -3.20 -1.91
N LEU A 65 9.82 -3.27 -0.64
CA LEU A 65 11.17 -2.88 -0.19
C LEU A 65 12.28 -3.72 -0.83
N GLU A 66 12.07 -5.03 -1.02
CA GLU A 66 13.02 -5.90 -1.73
C GLU A 66 13.20 -5.47 -3.19
N VAL A 67 12.09 -5.15 -3.88
CA VAL A 67 12.11 -4.77 -5.30
C VAL A 67 12.73 -3.38 -5.51
N PHE A 68 12.40 -2.39 -4.67
CA PHE A 68 12.82 -1.00 -4.85
C PHE A 68 14.08 -0.61 -4.06
N GLY A 69 14.48 -1.41 -3.08
CA GLY A 69 15.72 -1.26 -2.31
C GLY A 69 15.73 -0.12 -1.30
N GLY A 70 14.60 0.54 -1.02
CA GLY A 70 14.55 1.63 -0.05
C GLY A 70 13.15 2.21 0.17
N GLU A 71 12.95 2.81 1.34
CA GLU A 71 11.65 3.33 1.77
C GLU A 71 11.11 4.44 0.85
N GLU A 72 11.98 5.36 0.41
CA GLU A 72 11.61 6.48 -0.45
C GLU A 72 10.94 6.01 -1.75
N LYS A 73 11.65 5.21 -2.54
CA LYS A 73 11.13 4.68 -3.82
C LYS A 73 9.92 3.78 -3.62
N THR A 74 9.89 3.03 -2.51
CA THR A 74 8.77 2.14 -2.22
C THR A 74 7.51 2.94 -1.89
N GLY A 75 7.62 3.94 -1.01
CA GLY A 75 6.52 4.83 -0.66
C GLY A 75 6.02 5.61 -1.88
N GLU A 76 6.94 6.14 -2.69
CA GLU A 76 6.59 6.83 -3.93
C GLU A 76 5.81 5.92 -4.89
N TRP A 77 6.27 4.68 -5.08
CA TRP A 77 5.58 3.72 -5.94
C TRP A 77 4.19 3.37 -5.43
N LEU A 78 4.03 3.16 -4.11
CA LEU A 78 2.75 2.81 -3.49
C LEU A 78 1.67 3.89 -3.70
N THR A 79 2.06 5.15 -3.84
CA THR A 79 1.15 6.30 -4.01
C THR A 79 1.12 6.84 -5.44
N THR A 80 1.85 6.22 -6.36
CA THR A 80 1.88 6.61 -7.77
C THR A 80 0.82 5.84 -8.55
N LYS A 81 0.09 6.55 -9.42
CA LYS A 81 -0.91 5.94 -10.30
C LYS A 81 -0.23 5.04 -11.34
N ILE A 82 -0.73 3.82 -11.48
CA ILE A 82 -0.17 2.84 -12.43
C ILE A 82 -1.19 2.57 -13.53
N ALA A 83 -0.75 2.63 -14.79
CA ALA A 83 -1.61 2.45 -15.96
C ALA A 83 -2.28 1.06 -16.00
N VAL A 84 -1.54 -0.02 -15.65
CA VAL A 84 -2.10 -1.38 -15.63
C VAL A 84 -3.20 -1.57 -14.58
N LEU A 85 -3.22 -0.71 -13.55
CA LEU A 85 -4.28 -0.66 -12.53
C LEU A 85 -5.42 0.30 -12.89
N GLY A 86 -5.59 0.62 -14.18
CA GLY A 86 -6.61 1.57 -14.63
C GLY A 86 -6.41 2.99 -14.09
N GLY A 87 -5.18 3.37 -13.74
CA GLY A 87 -4.85 4.68 -13.16
C GLY A 87 -5.06 4.78 -11.65
N GLN A 88 -5.31 3.66 -10.96
CA GLN A 88 -5.27 3.57 -9.50
C GLN A 88 -3.82 3.44 -9.00
N THR A 89 -3.60 3.77 -7.72
CA THR A 89 -2.34 3.50 -7.03
C THR A 89 -2.34 2.07 -6.46
N PRO A 90 -1.17 1.46 -6.20
CA PRO A 90 -1.10 0.22 -5.45
C PRO A 90 -1.85 0.31 -4.12
N MET A 91 -1.73 1.43 -3.41
CA MET A 91 -2.41 1.64 -2.14
C MET A 91 -3.95 1.56 -2.25
N ASP A 92 -4.53 2.07 -3.32
CA ASP A 92 -5.99 2.10 -3.51
C ASP A 92 -6.61 0.71 -3.58
N ILE A 93 -5.88 -0.28 -4.12
CA ILE A 93 -6.41 -1.63 -4.36
C ILE A 93 -6.15 -2.59 -3.19
N LEU A 94 -5.27 -2.23 -2.25
CA LEU A 94 -4.92 -3.03 -1.06
C LEU A 94 -6.04 -3.13 0.00
N ILE A 95 -7.24 -2.65 -0.31
CA ILE A 95 -8.45 -2.82 0.51
C ILE A 95 -9.02 -4.25 0.44
N SER A 96 -8.49 -5.11 -0.44
CA SER A 96 -8.99 -6.46 -0.65
C SER A 96 -7.86 -7.47 -0.87
N THR A 97 -8.16 -8.73 -0.56
CA THR A 97 -7.21 -9.84 -0.78
C THR A 97 -6.91 -10.09 -2.25
N GLU A 98 -7.78 -9.66 -3.17
CA GLU A 98 -7.50 -9.75 -4.60
C GLU A 98 -6.53 -8.66 -5.05
N GLY A 99 -6.72 -7.43 -4.55
CA GLY A 99 -5.77 -6.35 -4.79
C GLY A 99 -4.38 -6.63 -4.21
N GLU A 100 -4.29 -7.30 -3.05
CA GLU A 100 -2.98 -7.77 -2.55
C GLU A 100 -2.26 -8.69 -3.53
N LYS A 101 -2.96 -9.66 -4.15
CA LYS A 101 -2.37 -10.54 -5.16
C LYS A 101 -1.96 -9.79 -6.41
N GLU A 102 -2.77 -8.84 -6.85
CA GLU A 102 -2.49 -8.03 -8.02
C GLU A 102 -1.24 -7.15 -7.81
N VAL A 103 -1.13 -6.51 -6.65
CA VAL A 103 0.07 -5.75 -6.25
C VAL A 103 1.31 -6.65 -6.23
N LEU A 104 1.22 -7.85 -5.66
CA LEU A 104 2.33 -8.82 -5.64
C LEU A 104 2.73 -9.24 -7.06
N ALA A 105 1.77 -9.51 -7.94
CA ALA A 105 2.04 -9.86 -9.33
C ALA A 105 2.74 -8.73 -10.09
N ILE A 106 2.39 -7.47 -9.81
CA ILE A 106 3.08 -6.31 -10.38
C ILE A 106 4.52 -6.23 -9.86
N LEU A 107 4.74 -6.41 -8.55
CA LEU A 107 6.08 -6.40 -7.96
C LEU A 107 6.99 -7.47 -8.56
N ASP A 108 6.46 -8.69 -8.74
CA ASP A 108 7.21 -9.79 -9.38
C ASP A 108 7.59 -9.44 -10.82
N ARG A 109 6.67 -8.82 -11.58
CA ARG A 109 6.97 -8.38 -12.95
C ARG A 109 8.03 -7.28 -13.01
N ILE A 110 8.00 -6.33 -12.07
CA ILE A 110 8.99 -5.25 -11.99
C ILE A 110 10.38 -5.84 -11.71
N GLU A 111 10.50 -6.77 -10.77
CA GLU A 111 11.77 -7.45 -10.46
C GLU A 111 12.36 -8.17 -11.68
N HIS A 112 11.51 -8.80 -12.50
CA HIS A 112 11.92 -9.52 -13.69
C HIS A 112 12.06 -8.61 -14.94
N GLY A 113 11.83 -7.29 -14.81
CA GLY A 113 11.92 -6.33 -15.92
C GLY A 113 10.83 -6.47 -16.98
N VAL A 114 9.67 -7.06 -16.63
CA VAL A 114 8.55 -7.29 -17.56
C VAL A 114 7.54 -6.13 -17.51
N PHE A 115 7.75 -5.14 -18.37
CA PHE A 115 6.85 -4.00 -18.53
C PHE A 115 5.68 -4.34 -19.49
N SER A 116 4.45 -3.93 -19.17
CA SER A 116 3.28 -3.95 -20.09
C SER A 116 2.88 -2.53 -20.44
#